data_AF-A0A1G3VWT5-F1
#
_entry.id   AF-A0A1G3VWT5-F1
#
_cell.length_a   1.000
_cell.length_b   1.000
_cell.length_c   1.000
_cell.angle_alpha   90.00
_cell.angle_beta   90.00
_cell.angle_gamma   90.00
#
_symmetry.space_group_name_H-M   'P 1'
#
loop_
_entity.id
_entity.type
_entity.pdbx_description
1 polymer ?
#
loop_
_entity_poly.entity_id
_entity_poly.type
_entity_poly.pdbx_seq_one_letter_code
_entity_poly.pdbx_strand_id
1 'polypeptide(L)'
;MKKTLIIILISVFLTSSITLYYLWFNKEYTITFESNGGTEITSLTYKANETILFPDDPDLQNFEFAGWYMDEGLNNYFSSDKMPRRDITLYADYGSERLIYTLIEDEYAISYLANSPGAAVVIPKRHHGLLVTHIAQNAFVMQQIASITIPNTITSIGNNAFMSNVLSTLYIPNSVVTIGSNAFAMSSYLTEIIFQEESQLLEISDSTFMGCSLITTIEIPKSVTSIGSYAFAYAYQLSSLIFEDGSLIEEIGPFAFAMAQHLEEIVLPSGLLSIKEYAFSNLIQLTNVLIPNTVTNIGASAFVGTNALTAIYIPNSVTVVGSDAFSAVRMLPIIIYCGASELPSGWDASWNSSQGIVEWGTTNTSSE
;
A
#
# COMPACT_ATOMS: atom_id res chain seq x y z
N MET A 1 12.09 -35.56 22.27
CA MET A 1 10.83 -36.33 22.25
C MET A 1 11.05 -37.72 22.83
N LYS A 2 10.45 -38.03 23.99
CA LYS A 2 10.27 -39.43 24.41
C LYS A 2 9.31 -40.08 23.41
N LYS A 3 9.79 -41.04 22.62
CA LYS A 3 8.91 -41.83 21.75
C LYS A 3 8.54 -43.12 22.48
N THR A 4 7.25 -43.24 22.80
CA THR A 4 6.62 -44.43 23.38
C THR A 4 6.69 -45.56 22.37
N LEU A 5 7.35 -46.65 22.73
CA LEU A 5 7.38 -47.89 21.96
C LEU A 5 6.20 -48.76 22.42
N ILE A 6 5.18 -48.91 21.58
CA ILE A 6 4.11 -49.89 21.82
C ILE A 6 4.69 -51.26 21.46
N ILE A 7 5.13 -51.99 22.48
CA ILE A 7 5.50 -53.40 22.35
C ILE A 7 4.20 -54.21 22.54
N ILE A 8 3.73 -54.85 21.47
CA ILE A 8 2.71 -55.90 21.58
C ILE A 8 3.37 -57.07 22.32
N LEU A 9 3.06 -57.22 23.60
CA LEU A 9 3.50 -58.33 24.44
C LEU A 9 2.80 -59.62 23.99
N ILE A 10 3.42 -60.37 23.08
CA ILE A 10 3.19 -61.81 22.98
C ILE A 10 4.08 -62.47 24.04
N SER A 11 3.44 -63.06 25.05
CA SER A 11 4.09 -63.73 26.17
C SER A 11 4.83 -64.99 25.70
N VAL A 12 6.12 -64.84 25.37
CA VAL A 12 7.06 -65.96 25.28
C VAL A 12 8.21 -65.64 26.24
N PHE A 13 8.39 -66.49 27.25
CA PHE A 13 9.50 -66.41 28.19
C PHE A 13 10.82 -66.58 27.43
N LEU A 14 11.61 -65.51 27.38
CA LEU A 14 12.96 -65.55 26.82
C LEU A 14 13.95 -65.80 27.95
N THR A 15 14.67 -66.93 27.88
CA THR A 15 15.68 -67.35 28.86
C THR A 15 17.11 -66.97 28.46
N SER A 16 17.26 -66.02 27.53
CA SER A 16 18.55 -65.46 27.11
C SER A 16 18.42 -63.98 26.77
N SER A 17 19.52 -63.23 26.91
CA SER A 17 19.58 -61.81 26.58
C SER A 17 19.31 -61.59 25.08
N ILE A 18 18.25 -60.85 24.76
CA ILE A 18 18.03 -60.32 23.41
C ILE A 18 18.85 -59.05 23.26
N THR A 19 19.74 -59.03 22.27
CA THR A 19 20.33 -57.79 21.75
C THR A 19 19.43 -57.25 20.64
N LEU A 20 18.75 -56.13 20.90
CA LEU A 20 17.99 -55.40 19.88
C LEU A 20 18.95 -54.65 18.96
N TYR A 21 19.10 -55.11 17.72
CA TYR A 21 19.79 -54.35 16.67
C TYR A 21 18.87 -53.21 16.21
N TYR A 22 19.18 -51.98 16.63
CA TYR A 22 18.69 -50.80 15.92
C TYR A 22 19.33 -50.79 14.52
N LEU A 23 18.63 -51.31 13.51
CA LEU A 23 18.95 -51.02 12.12
C LEU A 23 18.60 -49.55 11.88
N TRP A 24 19.58 -48.68 12.05
CA TRP A 24 19.52 -47.33 11.51
C TRP A 24 19.36 -47.49 10.01
N PHE A 25 18.14 -47.28 9.50
CA PHE A 25 17.97 -47.09 8.07
C PHE A 25 18.82 -45.87 7.70
N ASN A 26 19.95 -46.10 7.02
CA ASN A 26 20.76 -45.11 6.32
C ASN A 26 19.98 -44.55 5.13
N LYS A 27 18.72 -44.19 5.35
CA LYS A 27 17.87 -43.65 4.31
C LYS A 27 18.39 -42.25 4.02
N GLU A 28 19.00 -42.14 2.86
CA GLU A 28 19.36 -40.88 2.26
C GLU A 28 18.15 -40.29 1.57
N TYR A 29 18.19 -38.97 1.43
CA TYR A 29 17.19 -38.18 0.73
C TYR A 29 17.94 -37.31 -0.28
N THR A 30 17.22 -36.84 -1.30
CA THR A 30 17.79 -36.04 -2.38
C THR A 30 17.23 -34.62 -2.38
N ILE A 31 18.09 -33.64 -2.59
CA ILE A 31 17.74 -32.27 -2.99
C ILE A 31 17.98 -32.14 -4.48
N THR A 32 16.93 -31.88 -5.25
CA THR A 32 17.00 -31.48 -6.65
C THR A 32 16.92 -29.96 -6.75
N PHE A 33 17.68 -29.37 -7.65
CA PHE A 33 17.73 -27.92 -7.84
C PHE A 33 17.18 -27.55 -9.21
N GLU A 34 16.17 -26.70 -9.22
CA GLU A 34 15.64 -26.02 -10.40
C GLU A 34 16.20 -24.61 -10.41
N SER A 35 17.26 -24.40 -11.21
CA SER A 35 17.99 -23.12 -11.27
C SER A 35 17.20 -21.99 -11.92
N ASN A 36 15.99 -22.27 -12.43
CA ASN A 36 15.09 -21.31 -13.08
C ASN A 36 15.78 -20.46 -14.15
N GLY A 37 16.63 -21.11 -14.96
CA GLY A 37 17.36 -20.48 -16.06
C GLY A 37 18.80 -20.05 -15.73
N GLY A 38 19.20 -20.06 -14.46
CA GLY A 38 20.60 -19.90 -14.07
C GLY A 38 21.43 -21.16 -14.32
N THR A 39 22.71 -21.13 -13.97
CA THR A 39 23.62 -22.27 -14.13
C THR A 39 23.08 -23.55 -13.48
N GLU A 40 23.22 -24.68 -14.16
CA GLU A 40 22.76 -25.98 -13.65
C GLU A 40 23.49 -26.37 -12.36
N ILE A 41 22.71 -26.79 -11.36
CA ILE A 41 23.21 -27.25 -10.07
C ILE A 41 22.96 -28.75 -9.93
N THR A 42 24.01 -29.50 -9.60
CA THR A 42 23.90 -30.96 -9.41
C THR A 42 23.13 -31.27 -8.12
N SER A 43 22.25 -32.28 -8.18
CA SER A 43 21.49 -32.74 -7.01
C SER A 43 22.40 -33.23 -5.89
N LEU A 44 21.97 -33.03 -4.64
CA LEU A 44 22.70 -33.44 -3.45
C LEU A 44 21.97 -34.57 -2.73
N THR A 45 22.74 -35.48 -2.10
CA THR A 45 22.20 -36.62 -1.34
C THR A 45 22.85 -36.69 0.04
N TYR A 46 22.02 -36.69 1.08
CA TYR A 46 22.47 -36.72 2.48
C TYR A 46 21.53 -37.58 3.34
N LYS A 47 21.99 -38.02 4.52
CA LYS A 47 21.08 -38.63 5.50
C LYS A 47 20.26 -37.56 6.20
N ALA A 48 19.08 -37.96 6.69
CA ALA A 48 18.24 -37.06 7.46
C ALA A 48 18.98 -36.38 8.62
N ASN A 49 18.79 -35.07 8.72
CA ASN A 49 19.37 -34.16 9.71
C ASN A 49 20.89 -33.93 9.59
N GLU A 50 21.56 -34.46 8.56
CA GLU A 50 22.94 -34.06 8.26
C GLU A 50 23.00 -32.62 7.77
N THR A 51 24.11 -31.93 8.05
CA THR A 51 24.35 -30.58 7.56
C THR A 51 24.59 -30.62 6.05
N ILE A 52 23.83 -29.83 5.29
CA ILE A 52 23.96 -29.67 3.85
C ILE A 52 25.12 -28.70 3.59
N LEU A 53 26.04 -29.10 2.72
CA LEU A 53 26.99 -28.16 2.11
C LEU A 53 26.41 -27.74 0.76
N PHE A 54 25.91 -26.51 0.69
CA PHE A 54 25.35 -25.96 -0.54
C PHE A 54 26.47 -25.71 -1.58
N PRO A 55 26.17 -25.91 -2.88
CA PRO A 55 27.07 -25.52 -3.95
C PRO A 55 27.12 -24.00 -4.08
N ASP A 56 27.97 -23.49 -4.97
CA ASP A 56 27.95 -22.08 -5.35
C ASP A 56 26.55 -21.68 -5.88
N ASP A 57 26.16 -20.44 -5.61
CA ASP A 57 24.87 -19.91 -6.05
C ASP A 57 24.77 -19.96 -7.58
N PRO A 58 23.59 -20.29 -8.14
CA PRO A 58 23.43 -20.36 -9.58
C PRO A 58 23.53 -18.97 -10.20
N ASP A 59 24.36 -18.84 -11.24
CA ASP A 59 24.56 -17.57 -11.94
C ASP A 59 23.51 -17.38 -13.03
N LEU A 60 22.88 -16.19 -13.07
CA LEU A 60 21.99 -15.76 -14.15
C LEU A 60 22.36 -14.33 -14.58
N GLN A 61 22.66 -14.11 -15.86
CA GLN A 61 23.22 -12.84 -16.35
C GLN A 61 22.29 -11.64 -16.05
N ASN A 62 22.83 -10.62 -15.37
CA ASN A 62 22.14 -9.39 -14.90
C ASN A 62 21.18 -9.57 -13.71
N PHE A 63 21.10 -10.77 -13.13
CA PHE A 63 20.29 -11.05 -11.96
C PHE A 63 21.19 -11.38 -10.76
N GLU A 64 20.67 -11.11 -9.56
CA GLU A 64 21.30 -11.56 -8.31
C GLU A 64 20.46 -12.68 -7.70
N PHE A 65 21.12 -13.76 -7.27
CA PHE A 65 20.45 -14.88 -6.63
C PHE A 65 19.86 -14.45 -5.26
N ALA A 66 18.55 -14.60 -5.10
CA ALA A 66 17.82 -14.20 -3.91
C ALA A 66 17.69 -15.32 -2.87
N GLY A 67 17.64 -16.58 -3.33
CA GLY A 67 17.57 -17.76 -2.47
C GLY A 67 16.77 -18.92 -3.04
N TRP A 68 16.68 -20.00 -2.24
CA TRP A 68 16.00 -21.25 -2.62
C TRP A 68 14.61 -21.39 -1.98
N TYR A 69 13.63 -21.84 -2.76
CA TYR A 69 12.26 -22.09 -2.32
C TYR A 69 11.82 -23.54 -2.56
N MET A 70 10.95 -24.08 -1.71
CA MET A 70 10.47 -25.47 -1.80
C MET A 70 9.27 -25.65 -2.75
N ASP A 71 8.81 -24.58 -3.41
CA ASP A 71 7.74 -24.58 -4.39
C ASP A 71 8.05 -23.64 -5.55
N GLU A 72 7.56 -24.00 -6.73
CA GLU A 72 7.72 -23.24 -7.97
C GLU A 72 7.13 -21.82 -7.87
N GLY A 73 6.12 -21.61 -7.04
CA GLY A 73 5.51 -20.31 -6.79
C GLY A 73 6.30 -19.38 -5.84
N LEU A 74 7.47 -19.81 -5.38
CA LEU A 74 8.37 -19.04 -4.51
C LEU A 74 7.69 -18.57 -3.20
N ASN A 75 6.90 -19.45 -2.58
CA ASN A 75 6.15 -19.13 -1.36
C ASN A 75 6.79 -19.67 -0.08
N ASN A 76 7.48 -20.81 -0.17
CA ASN A 76 8.04 -21.54 0.96
C ASN A 76 9.57 -21.48 0.94
N TYR A 77 10.15 -20.42 1.51
CA TYR A 77 11.60 -20.24 1.58
C TYR A 77 12.29 -21.38 2.35
N PHE A 78 13.40 -21.89 1.81
CA PHE A 78 14.19 -22.92 2.45
C PHE A 78 15.33 -22.30 3.28
N SER A 79 15.21 -22.34 4.61
CA SER A 79 16.16 -21.74 5.56
C SER A 79 16.99 -22.74 6.37
N SER A 80 16.80 -24.04 6.14
CA SER A 80 17.43 -25.10 6.94
C SER A 80 18.83 -25.44 6.41
N ASP A 81 19.82 -25.50 7.28
CA ASP A 81 21.12 -26.10 6.94
C ASP A 81 21.09 -27.64 7.07
N LYS A 82 19.96 -28.23 7.48
CA LYS A 82 19.79 -29.67 7.69
C LYS A 82 18.95 -30.34 6.61
N MET A 83 19.37 -31.55 6.22
CA MET A 83 18.66 -32.39 5.27
C MET A 83 17.29 -32.85 5.82
N PRO A 84 16.17 -32.56 5.12
CA PRO A 84 14.86 -33.03 5.55
C PRO A 84 14.70 -34.55 5.41
N ARG A 85 13.68 -35.10 6.10
CA ARG A 85 13.31 -36.53 6.05
C ARG A 85 12.44 -36.87 4.83
N ARG A 86 12.65 -36.20 3.71
CA ARG A 86 11.95 -36.38 2.44
C ARG A 86 12.80 -35.79 1.32
N ASP A 87 12.62 -36.30 0.11
CA ASP A 87 13.19 -35.67 -1.08
C ASP A 87 12.49 -34.32 -1.29
N ILE A 88 13.26 -33.33 -1.74
CA ILE A 88 12.79 -31.98 -2.01
C ILE A 88 13.33 -31.47 -3.35
N THR A 89 12.59 -30.57 -3.96
CA THR A 89 13.06 -29.74 -5.07
C THR A 89 13.16 -28.31 -4.57
N LEU A 90 14.28 -27.65 -4.86
CA LEU A 90 14.52 -26.24 -4.54
C LEU A 90 14.53 -25.42 -5.83
N TYR A 91 13.78 -24.32 -5.84
CA TYR A 91 13.60 -23.41 -6.96
C TYR A 91 14.32 -22.09 -6.68
N ALA A 92 15.14 -21.63 -7.61
CA ALA A 92 15.92 -20.39 -7.47
C ALA A 92 15.03 -19.15 -7.68
N ASP A 93 15.11 -18.20 -6.77
CA ASP A 93 14.55 -16.85 -6.96
C ASP A 93 15.67 -15.88 -7.35
N TYR A 94 15.37 -14.96 -8.26
CA TYR A 94 16.27 -13.91 -8.73
C TYR A 94 15.63 -12.52 -8.72
N GLY A 95 14.32 -12.42 -8.47
CA GLY A 95 13.56 -11.18 -8.71
C GLY A 95 13.73 -10.66 -10.14
N SER A 96 13.82 -9.33 -10.27
CA SER A 96 14.15 -8.65 -11.53
C SER A 96 15.64 -8.41 -11.71
N GLU A 97 16.07 -8.33 -12.98
CA GLU A 97 17.42 -7.92 -13.32
C GLU A 97 17.74 -6.53 -12.73
N ARG A 98 19.01 -6.29 -12.40
CA ARG A 98 19.54 -4.97 -12.02
C ARG A 98 18.91 -4.32 -10.79
N LEU A 99 18.25 -5.11 -9.94
CA LEU A 99 17.95 -4.70 -8.57
C LEU A 99 19.27 -4.51 -7.81
N ILE A 100 19.34 -3.46 -7.00
CA ILE A 100 20.47 -3.16 -6.12
C ILE A 100 20.00 -3.30 -4.69
N TYR A 101 20.66 -4.16 -3.92
CA TYR A 101 20.32 -4.45 -2.53
C TYR A 101 21.23 -3.69 -1.58
N THR A 102 20.63 -2.95 -0.65
CA THR A 102 21.33 -2.24 0.43
C THR A 102 20.91 -2.85 1.75
N LEU A 103 21.88 -3.41 2.50
CA LEU A 103 21.63 -3.96 3.83
C LEU A 103 21.42 -2.80 4.82
N ILE A 104 20.30 -2.84 5.54
CA ILE A 104 19.94 -1.92 6.62
C ILE A 104 19.68 -2.78 7.85
N GLU A 105 20.64 -2.82 8.77
CA GLU A 105 20.64 -3.73 9.93
C GLU A 105 20.50 -5.20 9.49
N ASP A 106 19.36 -5.85 9.76
CA ASP A 106 19.08 -7.26 9.44
C ASP A 106 18.07 -7.42 8.27
N GLU A 107 17.82 -6.34 7.51
CA GLU A 107 16.88 -6.33 6.40
C GLU A 107 17.47 -5.64 5.16
N TYR A 108 16.85 -5.88 3.99
CA TYR A 108 17.28 -5.27 2.73
C TYR A 108 16.30 -4.20 2.24
N ALA A 109 16.87 -3.09 1.79
CA ALA A 109 16.23 -2.14 0.91
C ALA A 109 16.64 -2.39 -0.54
N ILE A 110 15.70 -2.25 -1.46
CA ILE A 110 15.97 -2.35 -2.90
C ILE A 110 15.92 -0.98 -3.58
N SER A 111 16.85 -0.79 -4.51
CA SER A 111 16.85 0.27 -5.51
C SER A 111 17.09 -0.34 -6.89
N TYR A 112 17.16 0.48 -7.93
CA TYR A 112 17.27 0.00 -9.31
C TYR A 112 18.34 0.73 -10.10
N LEU A 113 19.01 0.01 -11.01
CA LEU A 113 19.96 0.62 -11.92
C LEU A 113 19.22 1.43 -13.01
N ALA A 114 19.39 2.76 -12.97
CA ALA A 114 18.72 3.71 -13.85
C ALA A 114 18.91 3.44 -15.35
N ASN A 115 17.91 3.82 -16.15
CA ASN A 115 17.86 3.73 -17.62
C ASN A 115 17.76 2.30 -18.18
N SER A 116 17.31 1.35 -17.35
CA SER A 116 16.87 0.05 -17.84
C SER A 116 15.35 0.15 -18.05
N PRO A 117 14.84 0.17 -19.30
CA PRO A 117 13.40 0.22 -19.57
C PRO A 117 12.78 -1.15 -19.22
N GLY A 118 12.70 -1.45 -17.92
CA GLY A 118 12.07 -2.65 -17.40
C GLY A 118 10.57 -2.42 -17.38
N ALA A 119 9.85 -3.03 -18.32
CA ALA A 119 8.39 -2.95 -18.34
C ALA A 119 7.75 -3.63 -17.11
N ALA A 120 8.41 -4.62 -16.50
CA ALA A 120 7.90 -5.35 -15.36
C ALA A 120 8.97 -5.54 -14.29
N VAL A 121 8.67 -5.18 -13.04
CA VAL A 121 9.55 -5.36 -11.88
C VAL A 121 8.96 -6.38 -10.92
N VAL A 122 9.73 -7.39 -10.52
CA VAL A 122 9.38 -8.38 -9.50
C VAL A 122 10.39 -8.25 -8.37
N ILE A 123 9.92 -7.78 -7.21
CA ILE A 123 10.76 -7.66 -6.03
C ILE A 123 10.78 -9.01 -5.30
N PRO A 124 11.95 -9.63 -5.06
CA PRO A 124 12.01 -10.88 -4.33
C PRO A 124 11.73 -10.65 -2.84
N LYS A 125 11.18 -11.67 -2.17
CA LYS A 125 10.85 -11.61 -0.72
C LYS A 125 12.10 -11.53 0.16
N ARG A 126 13.23 -12.03 -0.34
CA ARG A 126 14.48 -12.19 0.40
C ARG A 126 15.68 -11.92 -0.49
N HIS A 127 16.82 -11.62 0.13
CA HIS A 127 18.13 -11.62 -0.51
C HIS A 127 19.13 -12.16 0.51
N HIS A 128 19.94 -13.15 0.11
CA HIS A 128 20.86 -13.89 0.99
C HIS A 128 20.24 -14.35 2.32
N GLY A 129 18.97 -14.78 2.26
CA GLY A 129 18.21 -15.29 3.40
C GLY A 129 17.62 -14.25 4.35
N LEU A 130 17.97 -12.98 4.24
CA LEU A 130 17.32 -11.89 4.96
C LEU A 130 16.12 -11.37 4.18
N LEU A 131 15.17 -10.73 4.86
CA LEU A 131 13.98 -10.17 4.24
C LEU A 131 14.32 -8.93 3.42
N VAL A 132 13.64 -8.78 2.29
CA VAL A 132 13.56 -7.50 1.57
C VAL A 132 12.30 -6.80 2.06
N THR A 133 12.47 -5.66 2.72
CA THR A 133 11.39 -4.98 3.44
C THR A 133 11.20 -3.52 3.03
N HIS A 134 12.15 -2.92 2.31
CA HIS A 134 12.09 -1.52 1.94
C HIS A 134 12.28 -1.32 0.43
N ILE A 135 11.53 -0.39 -0.15
CA ILE A 135 11.85 0.20 -1.45
C ILE A 135 12.48 1.56 -1.21
N ALA A 136 13.71 1.74 -1.65
CA ALA A 136 14.49 2.93 -1.34
C ALA A 136 13.90 4.21 -1.97
N GLN A 137 14.28 5.36 -1.41
CA GLN A 137 14.00 6.66 -2.02
C GLN A 137 14.56 6.71 -3.44
N ASN A 138 13.78 7.28 -4.36
CA ASN A 138 14.08 7.41 -5.78
C ASN A 138 14.36 6.07 -6.53
N ALA A 139 14.04 4.91 -5.94
CA ALA A 139 14.47 3.60 -6.43
C ALA A 139 14.19 3.38 -7.93
N PHE A 140 13.02 3.78 -8.40
CA PHE A 140 12.53 3.53 -9.75
C PHE A 140 11.96 4.79 -10.44
N VAL A 141 12.51 5.98 -10.13
CA VAL A 141 12.05 7.24 -10.76
C VAL A 141 12.25 7.18 -12.28
N MET A 142 11.20 7.50 -13.03
CA MET A 142 11.24 7.66 -14.49
C MET A 142 11.77 6.44 -15.25
N GLN A 143 11.49 5.22 -14.76
CA GLN A 143 12.01 3.98 -15.36
C GLN A 143 11.08 3.33 -16.41
N GLN A 144 9.93 3.94 -16.70
CA GLN A 144 8.93 3.38 -17.63
C GLN A 144 8.42 2.00 -17.18
N ILE A 145 8.31 1.78 -15.87
CA ILE A 145 7.74 0.55 -15.31
C ILE A 145 6.26 0.49 -15.65
N ALA A 146 5.83 -0.58 -16.31
CA ALA A 146 4.45 -0.86 -16.69
C ALA A 146 3.75 -1.80 -15.70
N SER A 147 4.48 -2.67 -15.00
CA SER A 147 3.97 -3.48 -13.89
C SER A 147 4.99 -3.68 -12.78
N ILE A 148 4.50 -3.85 -11.56
CA ILE A 148 5.32 -4.17 -10.40
C ILE A 148 4.65 -5.24 -9.53
N THR A 149 5.44 -6.19 -9.04
CA THR A 149 5.07 -7.14 -8.00
C THR A 149 5.78 -6.75 -6.71
N ILE A 150 5.01 -6.24 -5.75
CA ILE A 150 5.47 -5.90 -4.40
C ILE A 150 5.11 -7.08 -3.48
N PRO A 151 6.07 -7.79 -2.88
CA PRO A 151 5.78 -8.90 -1.97
C PRO A 151 5.28 -8.39 -0.62
N ASN A 152 4.58 -9.27 0.12
CA ASN A 152 4.09 -9.01 1.49
C ASN A 152 5.20 -8.94 2.57
N THR A 153 6.47 -8.86 2.15
CA THR A 153 7.60 -8.57 3.02
C THR A 153 7.91 -7.07 3.05
N ILE A 154 7.46 -6.30 2.04
CA ILE A 154 7.67 -4.85 1.99
C ILE A 154 6.82 -4.15 3.04
N THR A 155 7.46 -3.38 3.89
CA THR A 155 6.86 -2.58 4.96
C THR A 155 6.91 -1.08 4.64
N SER A 156 7.81 -0.63 3.76
CA SER A 156 7.90 0.78 3.38
C SER A 156 8.30 1.02 1.93
N ILE A 157 7.73 2.08 1.36
CA ILE A 157 8.06 2.60 0.03
C ILE A 157 8.59 4.03 0.20
N GLY A 158 9.81 4.29 -0.26
CA GLY A 158 10.48 5.56 -0.07
C GLY A 158 9.95 6.71 -0.92
N ASN A 159 10.37 7.92 -0.58
CA ASN A 159 10.00 9.14 -1.32
C ASN A 159 10.37 9.04 -2.80
N ASN A 160 9.49 9.52 -3.68
CA ASN A 160 9.62 9.45 -5.14
C ASN A 160 9.87 8.04 -5.72
N ALA A 161 9.74 6.94 -4.95
CA ALA A 161 10.24 5.62 -5.36
C ALA A 161 9.80 5.19 -6.76
N PHE A 162 8.58 5.54 -7.18
CA PHE A 162 7.98 5.23 -8.48
C PHE A 162 7.51 6.48 -9.23
N MET A 163 8.05 7.66 -8.94
CA MET A 163 7.63 8.90 -9.60
C MET A 163 7.80 8.82 -11.11
N SER A 164 6.79 9.27 -11.86
CA SER A 164 6.77 9.35 -13.33
C SER A 164 6.98 8.00 -14.03
N ASN A 165 6.27 6.96 -13.59
CA ASN A 165 6.20 5.67 -14.30
C ASN A 165 4.91 5.50 -15.11
N VAL A 166 4.78 4.34 -15.79
CA VAL A 166 3.68 4.03 -16.70
C VAL A 166 2.84 2.85 -16.22
N LEU A 167 2.81 2.61 -14.90
CA LEU A 167 1.99 1.60 -14.25
C LEU A 167 0.51 1.82 -14.62
N SER A 168 -0.19 0.77 -15.03
CA SER A 168 -1.66 0.83 -15.22
C SER A 168 -2.42 0.52 -13.93
N THR A 169 -1.94 -0.45 -13.16
CA THR A 169 -2.54 -0.89 -11.90
C THR A 169 -1.45 -0.99 -10.84
N LEU A 170 -1.78 -0.59 -9.62
CA LEU A 170 -0.89 -0.67 -8.45
C LEU A 170 -1.54 -1.53 -7.36
N TYR A 171 -0.89 -2.63 -7.00
CA TYR A 171 -1.28 -3.46 -5.86
C TYR A 171 -0.37 -3.12 -4.67
N ILE A 172 -0.97 -2.68 -3.56
CA ILE A 172 -0.29 -2.40 -2.30
C ILE A 172 -0.59 -3.54 -1.31
N PRO A 173 0.41 -4.37 -0.95
CA PRO A 173 0.23 -5.43 0.03
C PRO A 173 -0.12 -4.88 1.41
N ASN A 174 -0.84 -5.67 2.20
CA ASN A 174 -1.26 -5.24 3.54
C ASN A 174 -0.10 -5.05 4.52
N SER A 175 1.09 -5.58 4.21
CA SER A 175 2.31 -5.37 4.98
C SER A 175 2.87 -3.95 4.89
N VAL A 176 2.48 -3.17 3.87
CA VAL A 176 2.99 -1.81 3.67
C VAL A 176 2.42 -0.88 4.74
N VAL A 177 3.30 -0.34 5.57
CA VAL A 177 2.98 0.58 6.67
C VAL A 177 3.14 2.03 6.23
N THR A 178 4.15 2.32 5.39
CA THR A 178 4.46 3.69 4.95
C THR A 178 4.69 3.78 3.44
N ILE A 179 4.15 4.84 2.84
CA ILE A 179 4.43 5.25 1.47
C ILE A 179 4.89 6.71 1.52
N GLY A 180 6.10 6.95 1.06
CA GLY A 180 6.76 8.24 1.11
C GLY A 180 6.16 9.27 0.17
N SER A 181 6.47 10.55 0.42
CA SER A 181 6.01 11.66 -0.40
C SER A 181 6.39 11.49 -1.86
N ASN A 182 5.48 11.85 -2.75
CA ASN A 182 5.61 11.74 -4.21
C ASN A 182 5.90 10.32 -4.73
N ALA A 183 5.74 9.26 -3.92
CA ALA A 183 6.17 7.91 -4.30
C ALA A 183 5.61 7.47 -5.66
N PHE A 184 4.38 7.83 -6.00
CA PHE A 184 3.74 7.52 -7.29
C PHE A 184 3.34 8.77 -8.07
N ALA A 185 3.86 9.95 -7.71
CA ALA A 185 3.52 11.21 -8.37
C ALA A 185 3.82 11.14 -9.88
N MET A 186 3.00 11.81 -10.68
CA MET A 186 3.08 11.89 -12.14
C MET A 186 3.02 10.51 -12.84
N SER A 187 2.52 9.46 -12.17
CA SER A 187 2.20 8.18 -12.81
C SER A 187 0.86 8.29 -13.56
N SER A 188 0.89 9.02 -14.68
CA SER A 188 -0.30 9.48 -15.41
C SER A 188 -1.09 8.37 -16.11
N TYR A 189 -0.52 7.17 -16.22
CA TYR A 189 -1.16 5.98 -16.78
C TYR A 189 -1.88 5.11 -15.74
N LEU A 190 -1.73 5.44 -14.45
CA LEU A 190 -2.33 4.67 -13.36
C LEU A 190 -3.84 4.88 -13.37
N THR A 191 -4.59 3.79 -13.57
CA THR A 191 -6.06 3.78 -13.59
C THR A 191 -6.66 3.20 -12.32
N GLU A 192 -5.90 2.37 -11.61
CA GLU A 192 -6.40 1.60 -10.48
C GLU A 192 -5.34 1.42 -9.40
N ILE A 193 -5.73 1.64 -8.15
CA ILE A 193 -4.92 1.40 -6.96
C ILE A 193 -5.73 0.46 -6.07
N ILE A 194 -5.13 -0.68 -5.71
CA ILE A 194 -5.75 -1.71 -4.89
C ILE A 194 -4.91 -1.86 -3.62
N PHE A 195 -5.49 -1.48 -2.49
CA PHE A 195 -4.97 -1.87 -1.19
C PHE A 195 -5.50 -3.25 -0.84
N GLN A 196 -4.60 -4.15 -0.43
CA GLN A 196 -5.00 -5.47 0.06
C GLN A 196 -5.80 -5.34 1.36
N GLU A 197 -6.77 -6.25 1.57
CA GLU A 197 -7.57 -6.34 2.80
C GLU A 197 -6.72 -6.30 4.08
N GLU A 198 -7.26 -5.63 5.11
CA GLU A 198 -6.60 -5.37 6.38
C GLU A 198 -5.25 -4.64 6.21
N SER A 199 -5.21 -3.67 5.29
CA SER A 199 -4.09 -2.76 5.10
C SER A 199 -3.57 -2.19 6.43
N GLN A 200 -2.24 -2.08 6.54
CA GLN A 200 -1.57 -1.47 7.69
C GLN A 200 -1.06 -0.05 7.37
N LEU A 201 -1.47 0.53 6.23
CA LEU A 201 -1.04 1.84 5.79
C LEU A 201 -1.51 2.91 6.78
N LEU A 202 -0.56 3.68 7.33
CA LEU A 202 -0.87 4.71 8.34
C LEU A 202 -1.28 6.05 7.73
N GLU A 203 -0.68 6.42 6.61
CA GLU A 203 -0.82 7.75 6.02
C GLU A 203 -0.68 7.68 4.50
N ILE A 204 -1.43 8.54 3.80
CA ILE A 204 -1.16 8.88 2.40
C ILE A 204 -0.39 10.19 2.38
N SER A 205 0.93 10.11 2.28
CA SER A 205 1.85 11.26 2.39
C SER A 205 1.64 12.31 1.29
N ASP A 206 2.29 13.47 1.47
CA ASP A 206 2.30 14.57 0.51
C ASP A 206 2.58 14.11 -0.94
N SER A 207 1.72 14.54 -1.86
CA SER A 207 1.82 14.31 -3.30
C SER A 207 1.92 12.85 -3.73
N THR A 208 1.61 11.87 -2.88
CA THR A 208 1.85 10.43 -3.15
C THR A 208 1.31 10.00 -4.51
N PHE A 209 0.10 10.42 -4.88
CA PHE A 209 -0.56 10.15 -6.17
C PHE A 209 -0.87 11.43 -6.95
N MET A 210 -0.12 12.51 -6.70
CA MET A 210 -0.29 13.78 -7.44
C MET A 210 -0.13 13.55 -8.94
N GLY A 211 -1.07 13.99 -9.76
CA GLY A 211 -1.01 13.84 -11.21
C GLY A 211 -1.24 12.42 -11.73
N CYS A 212 -1.74 11.50 -10.89
CA CYS A 212 -2.32 10.23 -11.34
C CYS A 212 -3.67 10.51 -12.03
N SER A 213 -3.61 11.09 -13.23
CA SER A 213 -4.75 11.74 -13.89
C SER A 213 -5.86 10.80 -14.35
N LEU A 214 -5.60 9.50 -14.43
CA LEU A 214 -6.52 8.49 -14.97
C LEU A 214 -7.14 7.58 -13.91
N ILE A 215 -6.83 7.74 -12.62
CA ILE A 215 -7.51 6.98 -11.57
C ILE A 215 -8.99 7.36 -11.56
N THR A 216 -9.87 6.37 -11.52
CA THR A 216 -11.33 6.60 -11.54
C THR A 216 -11.95 6.36 -10.18
N THR A 217 -11.41 5.42 -9.42
CA THR A 217 -11.87 5.06 -8.08
C THR A 217 -10.68 4.97 -7.14
N ILE A 218 -10.88 5.41 -5.90
CA ILE A 218 -9.98 5.12 -4.79
C ILE A 218 -10.78 4.73 -3.55
N GLU A 219 -10.40 3.63 -2.95
CA GLU A 219 -10.88 3.20 -1.62
C GLU A 219 -9.74 3.41 -0.64
N ILE A 220 -9.96 4.27 0.36
CA ILE A 220 -8.96 4.64 1.36
C ILE A 220 -9.10 3.70 2.56
N PRO A 221 -8.05 2.94 2.92
CA PRO A 221 -8.12 1.97 4.00
C PRO A 221 -8.45 2.60 5.36
N LYS A 222 -9.19 1.88 6.21
CA LYS A 222 -9.62 2.37 7.53
C LYS A 222 -8.45 2.69 8.46
N SER A 223 -7.27 2.08 8.23
CA SER A 223 -6.04 2.30 8.98
C SER A 223 -5.40 3.68 8.77
N VAL A 224 -5.75 4.36 7.67
CA VAL A 224 -5.18 5.66 7.32
C VAL A 224 -5.71 6.73 8.28
N THR A 225 -4.81 7.51 8.88
CA THR A 225 -5.15 8.58 9.84
C THR A 225 -5.08 9.99 9.24
N SER A 226 -4.34 10.16 8.14
CA SER A 226 -4.17 11.46 7.46
C SER A 226 -3.99 11.30 5.96
N ILE A 227 -4.44 12.32 5.22
CA ILE A 227 -4.15 12.51 3.79
C ILE A 227 -3.35 13.80 3.65
N GLY A 228 -2.13 13.70 3.12
CA GLY A 228 -1.19 14.81 2.99
C GLY A 228 -1.53 15.81 1.89
N SER A 229 -0.70 16.84 1.80
CA SER A 229 -0.83 17.93 0.83
C SER A 229 -0.72 17.39 -0.59
N TYR A 230 -1.60 17.83 -1.50
CA TYR A 230 -1.59 17.40 -2.92
C TYR A 230 -1.69 15.88 -3.16
N ALA A 231 -2.02 15.06 -2.16
CA ALA A 231 -1.95 13.60 -2.23
C ALA A 231 -2.61 12.99 -3.49
N PHE A 232 -3.75 13.52 -3.91
CA PHE A 232 -4.51 13.16 -5.11
C PHE A 232 -4.80 14.39 -6.00
N ALA A 233 -4.00 15.45 -5.90
CA ALA A 233 -4.18 16.63 -6.74
C ALA A 233 -4.03 16.25 -8.22
N TYR A 234 -4.86 16.83 -9.08
CA TYR A 234 -4.89 16.57 -10.53
C TYR A 234 -5.29 15.13 -10.91
N ALA A 235 -5.99 14.41 -10.03
CA ALA A 235 -6.67 13.16 -10.36
C ALA A 235 -7.94 13.43 -11.19
N TYR A 236 -7.75 13.93 -12.42
CA TYR A 236 -8.83 14.50 -13.22
C TYR A 236 -9.99 13.54 -13.49
N GLN A 237 -9.74 12.24 -13.59
CA GLN A 237 -10.77 11.21 -13.84
C GLN A 237 -11.39 10.61 -12.58
N LEU A 238 -10.95 11.01 -11.38
CA LEU A 238 -11.47 10.46 -10.13
C LEU A 238 -12.95 10.81 -10.00
N SER A 239 -13.81 9.79 -10.00
CA SER A 239 -15.27 9.91 -9.91
C SER A 239 -15.85 9.23 -8.69
N SER A 240 -15.11 8.32 -8.05
CA SER A 240 -15.50 7.65 -6.81
C SER A 240 -14.39 7.72 -5.77
N LEU A 241 -14.70 8.31 -4.62
CA LEU A 241 -13.82 8.36 -3.44
C LEU A 241 -14.56 7.68 -2.29
N ILE A 242 -14.01 6.57 -1.81
CA ILE A 242 -14.59 5.76 -0.74
C ILE A 242 -13.62 5.78 0.44
N PHE A 243 -14.15 6.00 1.64
CA PHE A 243 -13.43 5.76 2.89
C PHE A 243 -14.00 4.48 3.51
N GLU A 244 -13.15 3.51 3.84
CA GLU A 244 -13.61 2.27 4.47
C GLU A 244 -14.34 2.55 5.79
N ASP A 245 -15.31 1.68 6.11
CA ASP A 245 -16.05 1.74 7.37
C ASP A 245 -15.09 1.71 8.58
N GLY A 246 -15.26 2.68 9.48
CA GLY A 246 -14.37 2.87 10.63
C GLY A 246 -13.09 3.65 10.31
N SER A 247 -13.07 4.40 9.19
CA SER A 247 -11.99 5.33 8.84
C SER A 247 -11.52 6.19 10.03
N LEU A 248 -10.21 6.23 10.23
CA LEU A 248 -9.52 6.98 11.29
C LEU A 248 -9.02 8.36 10.85
N ILE A 249 -9.45 8.85 9.67
CA ILE A 249 -8.94 10.10 9.12
C ILE A 249 -9.45 11.30 9.91
N GLU A 250 -8.52 12.04 10.50
CA GLU A 250 -8.81 13.28 11.24
C GLU A 250 -8.56 14.54 10.41
N GLU A 251 -7.69 14.45 9.39
CA GLU A 251 -7.25 15.60 8.58
C GLU A 251 -7.12 15.27 7.09
N ILE A 252 -7.64 16.17 6.25
CA ILE A 252 -7.43 16.20 4.80
C ILE A 252 -6.57 17.43 4.47
N GLY A 253 -5.37 17.19 3.98
CA GLY A 253 -4.31 18.17 3.78
C GLY A 253 -4.55 19.19 2.65
N PRO A 254 -3.73 20.25 2.58
CA PRO A 254 -3.85 21.29 1.58
C PRO A 254 -3.86 20.74 0.16
N PHE A 255 -4.79 21.18 -0.68
CA PHE A 255 -4.91 20.72 -2.07
C PHE A 255 -5.08 19.20 -2.28
N ALA A 256 -5.36 18.41 -1.23
CA ALA A 256 -5.32 16.95 -1.28
C ALA A 256 -6.08 16.34 -2.47
N PHE A 257 -7.27 16.85 -2.80
CA PHE A 257 -8.10 16.42 -3.93
C PHE A 257 -8.33 17.55 -4.94
N ALA A 258 -7.49 18.58 -4.96
CA ALA A 258 -7.65 19.70 -5.90
C ALA A 258 -7.67 19.19 -7.35
N MET A 259 -8.60 19.71 -8.16
CA MET A 259 -8.77 19.33 -9.57
C MET A 259 -9.24 17.88 -9.84
N ALA A 260 -9.81 17.16 -8.86
CA ALA A 260 -10.52 15.91 -9.10
C ALA A 260 -11.91 16.17 -9.76
N GLN A 261 -11.87 16.60 -11.02
CA GLN A 261 -12.98 17.25 -11.70
C GLN A 261 -14.22 16.38 -11.97
N HIS A 262 -14.13 15.06 -11.84
CA HIS A 262 -15.22 14.10 -12.06
C HIS A 262 -15.88 13.58 -10.77
N LEU A 263 -15.45 14.03 -9.58
CA LEU A 263 -16.13 13.67 -8.33
C LEU A 263 -17.51 14.35 -8.30
N GLU A 264 -18.57 13.55 -8.25
CA GLU A 264 -19.97 14.02 -8.20
C GLU A 264 -20.53 14.13 -6.79
N GLU A 265 -20.10 13.22 -5.91
CA GLU A 265 -20.52 13.14 -4.51
C GLU A 265 -19.33 12.77 -3.62
N ILE A 266 -19.31 13.34 -2.40
CA ILE A 266 -18.32 12.99 -1.37
C ILE A 266 -19.02 12.78 -0.04
N VAL A 267 -18.83 11.61 0.54
CA VAL A 267 -19.15 11.31 1.94
C VAL A 267 -17.84 11.34 2.74
N LEU A 268 -17.66 12.37 3.56
CA LEU A 268 -16.45 12.52 4.37
C LEU A 268 -16.50 11.60 5.61
N PRO A 269 -15.35 11.12 6.10
CA PRO A 269 -15.30 10.18 7.21
C PRO A 269 -15.80 10.81 8.51
N SER A 270 -16.59 10.06 9.28
CA SER A 270 -17.28 10.57 10.49
C SER A 270 -16.37 11.07 11.62
N GLY A 271 -15.06 10.75 11.58
CA GLY A 271 -14.05 11.24 12.52
C GLY A 271 -13.32 12.51 12.05
N LEU A 272 -13.61 13.03 10.86
CA LEU A 272 -12.87 14.14 10.27
C LEU A 272 -12.99 15.42 11.11
N LEU A 273 -11.86 16.05 11.42
CA LEU A 273 -11.79 17.26 12.25
C LEU A 273 -11.51 18.51 11.42
N SER A 274 -10.67 18.39 10.37
CA SER A 274 -10.19 19.53 9.59
C SER A 274 -10.14 19.23 8.09
N ILE A 275 -10.70 20.15 7.29
CA ILE A 275 -10.53 20.21 5.83
C ILE A 275 -9.60 21.38 5.55
N LYS A 276 -8.40 21.16 5.01
CA LYS A 276 -7.42 22.23 4.81
C LYS A 276 -7.69 23.07 3.55
N GLU A 277 -6.88 24.11 3.40
CA GLU A 277 -6.98 25.05 2.28
C GLU A 277 -6.93 24.35 0.93
N TYR A 278 -7.81 24.75 0.01
CA TYR A 278 -7.92 24.18 -1.34
C TYR A 278 -8.14 22.66 -1.45
N ALA A 279 -8.40 21.96 -0.34
CA ALA A 279 -8.45 20.49 -0.29
C ALA A 279 -9.38 19.87 -1.35
N PHE A 280 -10.53 20.50 -1.61
CA PHE A 280 -11.52 20.11 -2.60
C PHE A 280 -11.77 21.23 -3.62
N SER A 281 -10.71 21.96 -3.98
CA SER A 281 -10.81 23.03 -4.98
C SER A 281 -11.02 22.49 -6.39
N ASN A 282 -11.85 23.19 -7.17
CA ASN A 282 -12.14 22.90 -8.58
C ASN A 282 -12.73 21.49 -8.83
N LEU A 283 -13.53 20.97 -7.90
CA LEU A 283 -14.39 19.81 -8.17
C LEU A 283 -15.62 20.25 -8.96
N ILE A 284 -15.44 20.45 -10.26
CA ILE A 284 -16.43 21.12 -11.11
C ILE A 284 -17.74 20.32 -11.29
N GLN A 285 -17.73 19.00 -11.02
CA GLN A 285 -18.91 18.13 -11.08
C GLN A 285 -19.50 17.79 -9.70
N LEU A 286 -18.90 18.25 -8.60
CA LEU A 286 -19.38 17.95 -7.26
C LEU A 286 -20.76 18.61 -7.05
N THR A 287 -21.78 17.78 -6.86
CA THR A 287 -23.17 18.22 -6.61
C THR A 287 -23.58 18.07 -5.16
N ASN A 288 -22.96 17.13 -4.44
CA ASN A 288 -23.26 16.84 -3.04
C ASN A 288 -21.99 16.62 -2.23
N VAL A 289 -21.95 17.19 -1.03
CA VAL A 289 -20.90 16.89 -0.03
C VAL A 289 -21.52 16.86 1.36
N LEU A 290 -21.30 15.76 2.07
CA LEU A 290 -21.71 15.64 3.47
C LEU A 290 -20.52 15.96 4.39
N ILE A 291 -20.61 17.10 5.08
CA ILE A 291 -19.64 17.50 6.10
C ILE A 291 -20.10 16.92 7.46
N PRO A 292 -19.29 16.08 8.13
CA PRO A 292 -19.66 15.46 9.38
C PRO A 292 -19.64 16.47 10.53
N ASN A 293 -20.48 16.23 11.54
CA ASN A 293 -20.61 17.09 12.74
C ASN A 293 -19.36 17.09 13.66
N THR A 294 -18.30 16.38 13.27
CA THR A 294 -16.98 16.41 13.93
C THR A 294 -16.07 17.49 13.36
N VAL A 295 -16.35 18.01 12.15
CA VAL A 295 -15.50 19.02 11.52
C VAL A 295 -15.60 20.32 12.31
N THR A 296 -14.45 20.87 12.65
CA THR A 296 -14.33 22.15 13.38
C THR A 296 -13.69 23.26 12.55
N ASN A 297 -12.98 22.90 11.47
CA ASN A 297 -12.23 23.83 10.63
C ASN A 297 -12.38 23.49 9.13
N ILE A 298 -12.80 24.48 8.36
CA ILE A 298 -12.79 24.48 6.89
C ILE A 298 -11.82 25.56 6.41
N GLY A 299 -10.77 25.15 5.71
CA GLY A 299 -9.69 26.03 5.27
C GLY A 299 -10.09 27.02 4.18
N ALA A 300 -9.21 27.99 3.93
CA ALA A 300 -9.38 28.96 2.86
C ALA A 300 -9.55 28.26 1.51
N SER A 301 -10.53 28.70 0.71
CA SER A 301 -10.79 28.15 -0.62
C SER A 301 -10.98 26.62 -0.66
N ALA A 302 -11.36 25.97 0.45
CA ALA A 302 -11.48 24.51 0.53
C ALA A 302 -12.34 23.90 -0.58
N PHE A 303 -13.43 24.58 -0.97
CA PHE A 303 -14.35 24.21 -2.06
C PHE A 303 -14.43 25.32 -3.13
N VAL A 304 -13.35 26.09 -3.34
CA VAL A 304 -13.35 27.12 -4.39
C VAL A 304 -13.55 26.48 -5.77
N GLY A 305 -14.38 27.07 -6.62
CA GLY A 305 -14.59 26.59 -8.00
C GLY A 305 -15.38 25.28 -8.11
N THR A 306 -16.03 24.79 -7.05
CA THR A 306 -16.94 23.63 -7.10
C THR A 306 -18.27 24.02 -7.74
N ASN A 307 -18.22 24.22 -9.06
CA ASN A 307 -19.27 24.89 -9.80
C ASN A 307 -20.60 24.11 -9.80
N ALA A 308 -20.60 22.78 -9.83
CA ALA A 308 -21.85 22.02 -9.79
C ALA A 308 -22.59 22.07 -8.44
N LEU A 309 -21.93 22.51 -7.37
CA LEU A 309 -22.50 22.54 -6.01
C LEU A 309 -23.51 23.69 -5.91
N THR A 310 -24.79 23.34 -5.75
CA THR A 310 -25.89 24.32 -5.66
C THR A 310 -26.30 24.63 -4.22
N ALA A 311 -26.05 23.70 -3.31
CA ALA A 311 -26.26 23.89 -1.89
C ALA A 311 -25.22 23.13 -1.07
N ILE A 312 -24.96 23.62 0.14
CA ILE A 312 -24.12 22.93 1.12
C ILE A 312 -24.64 23.14 2.53
N TYR A 313 -24.52 22.12 3.37
CA TYR A 313 -24.77 22.22 4.80
C TYR A 313 -23.45 22.31 5.57
N ILE A 314 -23.32 23.34 6.41
CA ILE A 314 -22.20 23.55 7.33
C ILE A 314 -22.68 23.25 8.76
N PRO A 315 -22.19 22.17 9.40
CA PRO A 315 -22.55 21.83 10.77
C PRO A 315 -22.28 22.92 11.80
N ASN A 316 -23.01 22.89 12.92
CA ASN A 316 -22.79 23.80 14.05
C ASN A 316 -21.44 23.61 14.75
N SER A 317 -20.77 22.47 14.52
CA SER A 317 -19.42 22.18 15.02
C SER A 317 -18.33 23.02 14.33
N VAL A 318 -18.60 23.57 13.15
CA VAL A 318 -17.63 24.32 12.36
C VAL A 318 -17.42 25.71 12.95
N THR A 319 -16.32 25.87 13.69
CA THR A 319 -15.96 27.12 14.37
C THR A 319 -15.10 28.06 13.51
N VAL A 320 -14.44 27.52 12.49
CA VAL A 320 -13.56 28.27 11.58
C VAL A 320 -13.91 27.93 10.13
N VAL A 321 -14.12 28.97 9.32
CA VAL A 321 -14.23 28.90 7.86
C VAL A 321 -13.30 29.95 7.28
N GLY A 322 -12.35 29.52 6.44
CA GLY A 322 -11.38 30.39 5.80
C GLY A 322 -11.96 31.23 4.67
N SER A 323 -11.16 32.18 4.19
CA SER A 323 -11.50 33.06 3.06
C SER A 323 -11.90 32.26 1.83
N ASP A 324 -12.96 32.68 1.14
CA ASP A 324 -13.41 32.11 -0.14
C ASP A 324 -13.71 30.60 -0.12
N ALA A 325 -13.95 30.01 1.06
CA ALA A 325 -14.11 28.55 1.23
C ALA A 325 -15.13 27.93 0.27
N PHE A 326 -16.21 28.64 -0.05
CA PHE A 326 -17.28 28.20 -0.97
C PHE A 326 -17.44 29.12 -2.18
N SER A 327 -16.37 29.83 -2.56
CA SER A 327 -16.44 30.78 -3.67
C SER A 327 -16.61 30.02 -5.00
N ALA A 328 -17.78 30.17 -5.62
CA ALA A 328 -18.04 29.63 -6.95
C ALA A 328 -17.69 30.67 -8.03
N VAL A 329 -17.29 30.19 -9.22
CA VAL A 329 -17.10 31.06 -10.39
C VAL A 329 -18.36 31.13 -11.27
N ARG A 330 -19.51 30.65 -10.76
CA ARG A 330 -20.80 30.65 -11.49
C ARG A 330 -21.59 31.93 -11.28
N MET A 331 -22.54 32.15 -12.20
CA MET A 331 -23.47 33.27 -12.18
C MET A 331 -24.61 33.15 -11.15
N LEU A 332 -24.89 31.94 -10.63
CA LEU A 332 -25.95 31.70 -9.66
C LEU A 332 -25.36 31.53 -8.25
N PRO A 333 -25.95 32.15 -7.22
CA PRO A 333 -25.48 31.99 -5.86
C PRO A 333 -25.75 30.57 -5.34
N ILE A 334 -24.77 30.00 -4.64
CA ILE A 334 -24.93 28.78 -3.83
C ILE A 334 -25.83 29.07 -2.62
N ILE A 335 -26.62 28.08 -2.18
CA ILE A 335 -27.34 28.15 -0.90
C ILE A 335 -26.50 27.48 0.19
N ILE A 336 -26.20 28.21 1.26
CA ILE A 336 -25.38 27.74 2.38
C ILE A 336 -26.31 27.60 3.59
N TYR A 337 -26.63 26.36 3.93
CA TYR A 337 -27.38 26.02 5.14
C TYR A 337 -26.40 25.90 6.30
N CYS A 338 -26.56 26.73 7.33
CA CYS A 338 -25.70 26.74 8.51
C CYS A 338 -26.45 26.19 9.72
N GLY A 339 -25.83 25.24 10.42
CA GLY A 339 -26.31 24.76 11.72
C GLY A 339 -26.13 25.77 12.86
N ALA A 340 -25.19 26.72 12.71
CA ALA A 340 -25.05 27.84 13.62
C ALA A 340 -26.25 28.80 13.49
N SER A 341 -26.71 29.40 14.59
CA SER A 341 -27.84 30.36 14.59
C SER A 341 -27.47 31.75 14.05
N GLU A 342 -26.18 32.06 13.98
CA GLU A 342 -25.61 33.31 13.49
C GLU A 342 -24.16 33.08 13.05
N LEU A 343 -23.54 34.08 12.41
CA LEU A 343 -22.16 34.02 11.94
C LEU A 343 -21.16 33.80 13.09
N PRO A 344 -20.45 32.65 13.15
CA PRO A 344 -19.44 32.42 14.17
C PRO A 344 -18.25 33.38 14.03
N SER A 345 -17.71 33.85 15.16
CA SER A 345 -16.62 34.85 15.18
C SER A 345 -15.29 34.35 14.58
N GLY A 346 -15.12 33.03 14.46
CA GLY A 346 -13.92 32.41 13.87
C GLY A 346 -13.97 32.30 12.35
N TRP A 347 -15.08 32.69 11.71
CA TRP A 347 -15.20 32.69 10.25
C TRP A 347 -14.54 33.94 9.66
N ASP A 348 -13.75 33.75 8.61
CA ASP A 348 -13.04 34.83 7.93
C ASP A 348 -14.02 35.82 7.31
N ALA A 349 -13.72 37.13 7.29
CA ALA A 349 -14.62 38.15 6.74
C ALA A 349 -15.00 37.94 5.26
N SER A 350 -14.18 37.18 4.52
CA SER A 350 -14.37 36.85 3.10
C SER A 350 -14.81 35.40 2.86
N TRP A 351 -15.23 34.67 3.89
CA TRP A 351 -15.67 33.26 3.79
C TRP A 351 -16.74 33.02 2.69
N ASN A 352 -17.61 34.02 2.48
CA ASN A 352 -18.68 34.04 1.47
C ASN A 352 -18.55 35.22 0.49
N SER A 353 -17.35 35.43 -0.06
CA SER A 353 -17.09 36.54 -1.02
C SER A 353 -17.95 36.50 -2.28
N SER A 354 -18.38 35.32 -2.72
CA SER A 354 -19.26 35.11 -3.87
C SER A 354 -20.73 35.46 -3.60
N GLN A 355 -21.06 35.89 -2.38
CA GLN A 355 -22.41 36.27 -1.95
C GLN A 355 -23.45 35.16 -2.13
N GLY A 356 -23.09 33.94 -1.76
CA GLY A 356 -24.04 32.84 -1.58
C GLY A 356 -25.15 33.21 -0.60
N ILE A 357 -26.35 32.64 -0.79
CA ILE A 357 -27.50 32.85 0.08
C ILE A 357 -27.29 32.01 1.34
N VAL A 358 -27.37 32.62 2.52
CA VAL A 358 -27.10 31.93 3.80
C VAL A 358 -28.37 31.77 4.60
N GLU A 359 -28.64 30.54 5.05
CA GLU A 359 -29.74 30.21 5.95
C GLU A 359 -29.20 29.71 7.30
N TRP A 360 -29.38 30.51 8.34
CA TRP A 360 -28.89 30.21 9.69
C TRP A 360 -29.89 29.39 10.51
N GLY A 361 -29.37 28.61 11.47
CA GLY A 361 -30.17 27.81 12.41
C GLY A 361 -30.88 26.63 11.76
N THR A 362 -30.35 26.14 10.65
CA THR A 362 -30.93 25.04 9.88
C THR A 362 -30.48 23.69 10.44
N THR A 363 -31.33 22.68 10.34
CA THR A 363 -30.97 21.30 10.67
C THR A 363 -30.67 20.54 9.39
N ASN A 364 -29.68 19.65 9.42
CA ASN A 364 -29.42 18.76 8.30
C ASN A 364 -30.66 17.86 8.07
N THR A 365 -31.38 18.04 6.96
CA THR A 365 -32.54 17.22 6.60
C THR A 365 -32.16 16.02 5.73
N SER A 366 -30.90 15.89 5.33
CA SER A 366 -30.39 14.79 4.49
C SER A 366 -29.66 13.70 5.28
N SER A 367 -29.87 13.60 6.59
CA SER A 367 -29.27 12.56 7.46
C SER A 367 -30.26 11.47 7.90
N GLU A 368 -31.16 11.03 7.02
CA GLU A 368 -31.88 9.75 7.18
C GLU A 368 -31.30 8.67 6.28
#